data_AF-A0A1H6PSX4-F1
#
_entry.id   AF-A0A1H6PSX4-F1
#
_cell.length_a   1.000
_cell.length_b   1.000
_cell.length_c   1.000
_cell.angle_alpha   90.00
_cell.angle_beta   90.00
_cell.angle_gamma   90.00
#
_symmetry.space_group_name_H-M   'P 1'
#
loop_
_entity.id
_entity.type
_entity.pdbx_description
1 polymer ?
#
loop_
_entity_poly.entity_id
_entity_poly.type
_entity_poly.pdbx_seq_one_letter_code
_entity_poly.pdbx_strand_id
1 'polypeptide(L)'
;MRKDGHTARGKSQCRTVSAKKYYHNKTRARTHGAEVTVLLFSDKHDFLLVQVPTPSLFCYKWLDCAILILTHTHTHTHTHTHTHIPTMLLQAFVSVLALPGSLALPLFDQKPLLLAPYARPNVTLIDAQKFELWLAQQTHHAFESVLDNVGHQGSNNGLPVGVVIASPSKTAPDYYYQWTRDAAITMDSVVRRFYDQASQGILNDTLSNIIMGYIETQGMLQHVSNPSGYFDWNRRVVSGLGEPKFETDGSAFTGHWGRPQNDGPALRIKTISHYIQTQVEWNETASLDDYVYIYKSMILPDVEYILQYWDQPTFDLWEELEGYHLFTSQVQFNALINVVELARHYSDRETESRCTFTAGSIRQFIKTHFEAGSRLNAQFEPRSFGRSGLDSSIFLAALDSVRWESSIAAGTSLKPYDDLLIATIMPYVHSFDYPINHQRLAEFEESFQDENPGYVAVGVGRYAEDVYDGVGTSHGNPWFICTATIAETIFFIAHHLAQQSSDFVLEINSLTKEFYGTFVSSDRIARDSEEYQHLLDRLVDLGDSFLDVIREHQANNGDMSEQFNRYDGFMQGAEKLTWSYGSFWSAVRARQEVIKGTSGRK
;
A
#
# COMPACT_ATOMS: atom_id res chain seq x y z
N MET A 1 -50.82 -25.55 -48.57
CA MET A 1 -50.64 -26.25 -49.87
C MET A 1 -49.17 -26.61 -50.06
N ARG A 2 -48.80 -27.45 -51.04
CA ARG A 2 -47.45 -27.99 -51.24
C ARG A 2 -46.41 -26.93 -51.61
N LYS A 3 -45.16 -27.08 -51.13
CA LYS A 3 -44.05 -27.61 -51.95
C LYS A 3 -42.80 -27.93 -51.12
N ASP A 4 -42.18 -29.06 -51.45
CA ASP A 4 -40.95 -29.58 -50.87
C ASP A 4 -39.70 -29.17 -51.69
N GLY A 5 -38.51 -29.30 -51.08
CA GLY A 5 -37.24 -29.01 -51.75
C GLY A 5 -35.98 -29.42 -50.97
N HIS A 6 -35.55 -30.66 -51.18
CA HIS A 6 -34.16 -31.17 -51.38
C HIS A 6 -32.93 -30.27 -51.04
N THR A 7 -31.77 -30.78 -50.57
CA THR A 7 -31.28 -32.19 -50.41
C THR A 7 -30.03 -32.30 -49.52
N ALA A 8 -29.72 -33.55 -49.12
CA ALA A 8 -28.38 -34.09 -48.80
C ALA A 8 -27.65 -33.63 -47.51
N ARG A 9 -27.02 -34.61 -46.84
CA ARG A 9 -26.13 -34.43 -45.68
C ARG A 9 -24.73 -34.97 -46.00
N GLY A 10 -23.69 -34.19 -45.72
CA GLY A 10 -22.33 -34.72 -45.55
C GLY A 10 -22.14 -35.28 -44.14
N LYS A 11 -21.24 -36.25 -43.96
CA LYS A 11 -20.80 -36.76 -42.65
C LYS A 11 -19.31 -36.46 -42.46
N SER A 12 -18.94 -35.93 -41.30
CA SER A 12 -17.60 -36.03 -40.72
C SER A 12 -17.70 -36.67 -39.34
N GLN A 13 -16.63 -37.31 -38.86
CA GLN A 13 -16.63 -38.10 -37.63
C GLN A 13 -16.02 -37.32 -36.47
N CYS A 14 -16.64 -37.41 -35.29
CA CYS A 14 -16.01 -37.08 -34.02
C CYS A 14 -15.57 -38.38 -33.33
N ARG A 15 -14.39 -38.39 -32.70
CA ARG A 15 -13.88 -39.51 -31.88
C ARG A 15 -13.55 -39.01 -30.48
N THR A 16 -14.41 -39.30 -29.51
CA THR A 16 -14.06 -39.31 -28.10
C THR A 16 -13.34 -40.61 -27.75
N VAL A 17 -12.33 -40.53 -26.88
CA VAL A 17 -11.69 -41.69 -26.24
C VAL A 17 -11.59 -41.39 -24.74
N SER A 18 -12.02 -42.33 -23.91
CA SER A 18 -11.87 -42.26 -22.46
C SER A 18 -10.88 -43.32 -21.98
N ALA A 19 -10.20 -43.05 -20.87
CA ALA A 19 -9.35 -44.02 -20.19
C ALA A 19 -9.66 -44.00 -18.69
N LYS A 20 -10.06 -45.16 -18.14
CA LYS A 20 -10.21 -45.37 -16.70
C LYS A 20 -8.85 -45.65 -16.07
N LYS A 21 -8.67 -45.31 -14.80
CA LYS A 21 -7.66 -45.93 -13.90
C LYS A 21 -8.36 -46.66 -12.76
N TYR A 22 -7.71 -47.70 -12.26
CA TYR A 22 -8.17 -48.53 -11.13
C TYR A 22 -7.12 -48.54 -10.01
N TYR A 23 -7.60 -48.88 -8.81
CA TYR A 23 -6.91 -49.31 -7.58
C TYR A 23 -5.72 -50.29 -7.82
N HIS A 24 -4.72 -50.47 -6.94
CA HIS A 24 -4.44 -49.90 -5.60
C HIS A 24 -2.89 -49.65 -5.46
N ASN A 25 -2.12 -49.73 -4.35
CA ASN A 25 -2.28 -50.23 -2.96
C ASN A 25 -1.29 -49.52 -1.98
N LYS A 26 -1.21 -49.94 -0.71
CA LYS A 26 -0.25 -49.44 0.32
C LYS A 26 0.89 -50.42 0.62
N THR A 27 2.06 -49.89 0.99
CA THR A 27 3.09 -50.58 1.80
C THR A 27 3.80 -49.58 2.72
N ARG A 28 4.36 -50.05 3.85
CA ARG A 28 5.00 -49.20 4.89
C ARG A 28 6.24 -49.89 5.45
N ALA A 29 7.40 -49.25 5.37
CA ALA A 29 8.66 -49.67 5.99
C ALA A 29 9.42 -48.45 6.53
N ARG A 30 10.42 -48.65 7.40
CA ARG A 30 11.13 -47.58 8.13
C ARG A 30 12.62 -47.50 7.78
N THR A 31 13.12 -46.27 7.69
CA THR A 31 14.49 -45.82 8.05
C THR A 31 15.69 -46.60 7.50
N HIS A 32 16.47 -45.99 6.60
CA HIS A 32 17.81 -45.44 6.88
C HIS A 32 18.32 -44.65 5.66
N GLY A 33 19.21 -43.66 5.90
CA GLY A 33 19.81 -42.83 4.84
C GLY A 33 18.94 -41.65 4.42
N ALA A 34 19.59 -40.53 4.12
CA ALA A 34 18.96 -39.34 3.54
C ALA A 34 19.67 -39.03 2.21
N GLU A 35 18.91 -38.94 1.13
CA GLU A 35 19.36 -38.43 -0.16
C GLU A 35 18.42 -37.29 -0.55
N VAL A 36 18.99 -36.11 -0.85
CA VAL A 36 18.22 -34.92 -1.28
C VAL A 36 18.31 -34.83 -2.80
N THR A 37 17.28 -35.29 -3.49
CA THR A 37 17.18 -35.19 -4.95
C THR A 37 16.75 -33.79 -5.36
N VAL A 38 17.69 -32.97 -5.80
CA VAL A 38 17.39 -31.67 -6.44
C VAL A 38 17.02 -31.92 -7.91
N LEU A 39 15.80 -31.53 -8.30
CA LEU A 39 15.36 -31.55 -9.69
C LEU A 39 15.69 -30.22 -10.37
N LEU A 40 16.67 -30.26 -11.28
CA LEU A 40 16.94 -29.16 -12.22
C LEU A 40 16.26 -29.46 -13.56
N PHE A 41 15.37 -28.59 -13.99
CA PHE A 41 14.75 -28.65 -15.31
C PHE A 41 15.63 -27.94 -16.36
N SER A 42 15.76 -28.55 -17.54
CA SER A 42 16.45 -27.96 -18.69
C SER A 42 15.84 -28.52 -19.98
N ASP A 43 15.39 -27.64 -20.87
CA ASP A 43 14.73 -28.04 -22.12
C ASP A 43 15.73 -28.48 -23.19
N LYS A 44 15.98 -29.80 -23.28
CA LYS A 44 15.97 -30.60 -24.53
C LYS A 44 16.30 -32.08 -24.27
N HIS A 45 15.94 -32.92 -25.24
CA HIS A 45 16.19 -34.36 -25.21
C HIS A 45 17.70 -34.68 -25.33
N ASP A 46 18.27 -35.40 -24.36
CA ASP A 46 18.62 -36.83 -24.54
C ASP A 46 19.19 -37.43 -23.23
N PHE A 47 18.98 -38.72 -23.00
CA PHE A 47 19.45 -39.42 -21.79
C PHE A 47 20.71 -40.25 -22.09
N LEU A 48 21.80 -40.01 -21.36
CA LEU A 48 22.97 -40.89 -21.33
C LEU A 48 23.26 -41.32 -19.88
N LEU A 49 23.26 -42.63 -19.64
CA LEU A 49 23.46 -43.21 -18.31
C LEU A 49 24.92 -43.68 -18.15
N VAL A 50 25.69 -43.00 -17.31
CA VAL A 50 27.12 -43.30 -17.07
C VAL A 50 27.38 -43.42 -15.56
N GLN A 51 27.88 -44.56 -15.12
CA GLN A 51 28.37 -44.75 -13.75
C GLN A 51 29.79 -44.19 -13.61
N VAL A 52 30.08 -43.53 -12.49
CA VAL A 52 31.40 -42.92 -12.22
C VAL A 52 31.93 -43.39 -10.86
N PRO A 53 33.12 -44.04 -10.80
CA PRO A 53 33.85 -44.24 -9.56
C PRO A 53 34.67 -42.99 -9.19
N THR A 54 34.86 -42.76 -7.89
CA THR A 54 35.59 -41.62 -7.31
C THR A 54 37.13 -41.81 -7.37
N PRO A 55 37.93 -40.77 -7.08
CA PRO A 55 37.88 -39.42 -7.66
C PRO A 55 39.27 -38.91 -8.10
N SER A 56 39.35 -37.93 -9.00
CA SER A 56 40.60 -37.18 -9.25
C SER A 56 40.33 -35.74 -9.70
N LEU A 57 41.30 -34.85 -9.46
CA LEU A 57 41.15 -33.40 -9.57
C LEU A 57 41.04 -32.94 -11.01
N PHE A 58 40.12 -32.01 -11.28
CA PHE A 58 40.39 -30.87 -12.17
C PHE A 58 39.78 -29.60 -11.58
N CYS A 59 40.46 -28.46 -11.79
CA CYS A 59 40.13 -27.19 -11.15
C CYS A 59 39.64 -26.16 -12.17
N TYR A 60 38.54 -25.49 -11.85
CA TYR A 60 38.17 -24.21 -12.47
C TYR A 60 37.70 -23.23 -11.39
N LYS A 61 37.94 -21.94 -11.64
CA LYS A 61 37.77 -20.85 -10.66
C LYS A 61 36.30 -20.46 -10.51
N TRP A 62 35.80 -20.49 -9.28
CA TRP A 62 34.95 -19.43 -8.69
C TRP A 62 35.45 -19.19 -7.26
N LEU A 63 35.40 -17.94 -6.79
CA LEU A 63 36.03 -17.52 -5.53
C LEU A 63 34.99 -16.89 -4.60
N ASP A 64 34.26 -17.72 -3.86
CA ASP A 64 33.40 -17.28 -2.77
C ASP A 64 34.06 -17.47 -1.40
N CYS A 65 33.85 -16.50 -0.51
CA CYS A 65 34.59 -16.37 0.74
C CYS A 65 34.03 -17.24 1.88
N ALA A 66 34.44 -18.51 1.93
CA ALA A 66 34.25 -19.36 3.11
C ALA A 66 35.45 -19.24 4.09
N ILE A 67 35.32 -18.43 5.15
CA ILE A 67 36.34 -18.35 6.21
C ILE A 67 36.28 -19.60 7.08
N LEU A 68 37.19 -20.53 6.83
CA LEU A 68 37.35 -21.76 7.61
C LEU A 68 38.24 -21.50 8.83
N ILE A 69 37.67 -21.48 10.04
CA ILE A 69 38.44 -21.30 11.28
C ILE A 69 39.17 -22.61 11.62
N LEU A 70 40.45 -22.68 11.27
CA LEU A 70 41.36 -23.75 11.69
C LEU A 70 41.73 -23.57 13.18
N THR A 71 41.13 -24.37 14.06
CA THR A 71 41.56 -24.48 15.46
C THR A 71 42.68 -25.49 15.61
N HIS A 72 43.89 -25.04 15.99
CA HIS A 72 45.01 -25.92 16.32
C HIS A 72 45.80 -25.34 17.49
N THR A 73 45.92 -26.10 18.59
CA THR A 73 46.63 -25.68 19.80
C THR A 73 47.58 -26.78 20.29
N HIS A 74 48.84 -26.42 20.50
CA HIS A 74 49.84 -27.28 21.15
C HIS A 74 49.87 -27.02 22.67
N THR A 75 50.29 -28.02 23.44
CA THR A 75 50.54 -27.96 24.89
C THR A 75 51.98 -27.56 25.20
N HIS A 76 52.24 -26.77 26.27
CA HIS A 76 53.20 -27.12 27.35
C HIS A 76 53.43 -26.03 28.45
N THR A 77 53.06 -26.36 29.70
CA THR A 77 53.74 -26.07 31.00
C THR A 77 54.03 -24.63 31.56
N HIS A 78 54.19 -24.54 32.89
CA HIS A 78 54.12 -23.33 33.74
C HIS A 78 55.45 -22.61 34.07
N THR A 79 55.39 -21.34 34.50
CA THR A 79 55.91 -20.84 35.82
C THR A 79 55.44 -19.38 36.14
N HIS A 80 55.67 -18.87 37.36
CA HIS A 80 55.14 -17.60 37.91
C HIS A 80 56.20 -16.48 38.08
N THR A 81 55.82 -15.18 38.01
CA THR A 81 55.91 -14.14 39.09
C THR A 81 55.44 -12.73 38.63
N HIS A 82 55.60 -11.67 39.45
CA HIS A 82 54.80 -10.42 39.50
C HIS A 82 55.40 -9.15 38.82
N THR A 83 54.51 -8.17 38.52
CA THR A 83 54.72 -6.68 38.43
C THR A 83 55.63 -6.12 37.31
N HIS A 84 55.44 -4.92 36.71
CA HIS A 84 54.53 -3.75 36.89
C HIS A 84 54.43 -2.95 35.54
N ILE A 85 53.23 -2.42 35.15
CA ILE A 85 52.95 -1.09 34.48
C ILE A 85 53.62 -0.78 33.08
N PRO A 86 53.09 0.06 32.13
CA PRO A 86 51.88 0.92 32.02
C PRO A 86 50.95 0.69 30.77
N THR A 87 49.95 1.57 30.58
CA THR A 87 49.04 1.88 29.43
C THR A 87 49.37 1.30 28.03
N MET A 88 48.42 0.90 27.16
CA MET A 88 47.28 1.67 26.60
C MET A 88 46.39 0.80 25.64
N LEU A 89 45.19 1.31 25.30
CA LEU A 89 44.32 0.97 24.13
C LEU A 89 43.58 -0.40 24.04
N LEU A 90 42.25 -0.27 23.93
CA LEU A 90 41.35 -0.94 22.98
C LEU A 90 41.23 -2.49 22.95
N GLN A 91 40.21 -3.04 23.63
CA GLN A 91 39.05 -3.72 22.98
C GLN A 91 38.05 -4.24 24.03
N ALA A 92 36.80 -4.45 23.63
CA ALA A 92 35.74 -4.95 24.51
C ALA A 92 35.59 -6.48 24.41
N PHE A 93 35.46 -7.15 25.55
CA PHE A 93 34.88 -8.49 25.65
C PHE A 93 34.04 -8.59 26.93
N VAL A 94 32.71 -8.67 26.75
CA VAL A 94 31.79 -8.96 27.86
C VAL A 94 31.88 -10.45 28.19
N SER A 95 32.19 -10.77 29.45
CA SER A 95 32.15 -12.15 29.95
C SER A 95 30.73 -12.52 30.33
N VAL A 96 30.09 -13.41 29.56
CA VAL A 96 28.75 -13.93 29.88
C VAL A 96 28.86 -14.96 31.01
N LEU A 97 28.57 -14.55 32.24
CA LEU A 97 28.26 -15.45 33.35
C LEU A 97 26.76 -15.73 33.35
N ALA A 98 26.39 -17.01 33.26
CA ALA A 98 24.99 -17.43 33.16
C ALA A 98 24.33 -17.61 34.53
N LEU A 99 23.21 -16.91 34.76
CA LEU A 99 22.16 -17.28 35.70
C LEU A 99 20.77 -16.98 35.08
N PRO A 100 19.71 -17.71 35.45
CA PRO A 100 18.46 -17.72 34.70
C PRO A 100 17.45 -16.66 35.16
N GLY A 101 16.80 -15.99 34.20
CA GLY A 101 15.62 -15.15 34.45
C GLY A 101 15.10 -14.49 33.16
N SER A 102 13.78 -14.58 32.95
CA SER A 102 12.99 -13.72 32.03
C SER A 102 13.55 -13.47 30.62
N LEU A 103 13.39 -14.43 29.71
CA LEU A 103 13.55 -14.18 28.27
C LEU A 103 12.35 -13.38 27.70
N ALA A 104 12.43 -12.06 27.77
CA ALA A 104 11.87 -11.22 26.73
C ALA A 104 12.85 -11.22 25.55
N LEU A 105 12.51 -11.91 24.47
CA LEU A 105 13.31 -11.87 23.24
C LEU A 105 12.96 -10.58 22.48
N PRO A 106 13.95 -9.80 22.00
CA PRO A 106 13.66 -8.77 21.01
C PRO A 106 13.21 -9.46 19.72
N LEU A 107 12.07 -9.02 19.18
CA LEU A 107 11.64 -9.38 17.83
C LEU A 107 12.54 -8.66 16.81
N PHE A 108 12.66 -9.25 15.62
CA PHE A 108 13.34 -8.69 14.44
C PHE A 108 14.84 -8.37 14.57
N ASP A 109 15.70 -9.41 14.51
CA ASP A 109 17.04 -9.28 13.91
C ASP A 109 17.03 -9.92 12.51
N GLN A 110 16.39 -9.22 11.57
CA GLN A 110 16.68 -9.39 10.15
C GLN A 110 17.39 -8.13 9.67
N LYS A 111 18.68 -8.25 9.36
CA LYS A 111 19.44 -7.17 8.72
C LYS A 111 18.70 -6.71 7.45
N PRO A 112 18.58 -5.39 7.21
CA PRO A 112 17.96 -4.90 5.99
C PRO A 112 18.71 -5.48 4.78
N LEU A 113 17.95 -6.06 3.86
CA LEU A 113 18.48 -6.70 2.67
C LEU A 113 18.86 -5.58 1.69
N LEU A 114 20.09 -5.07 1.84
CA LEU A 114 20.66 -4.02 1.00
C LEU A 114 20.64 -4.49 -0.46
N LEU A 115 19.66 -3.98 -1.21
CA LEU A 115 19.64 -4.06 -2.66
C LEU A 115 20.91 -3.41 -3.21
N ALA A 116 21.46 -3.96 -4.29
CA ALA A 116 22.66 -3.41 -4.91
C ALA A 116 22.40 -1.94 -5.32
N PRO A 117 23.32 -1.00 -5.01
CA PRO A 117 23.04 0.43 -5.12
C PRO A 117 22.69 0.82 -6.56
N TYR A 118 21.49 1.36 -6.72
CA TYR A 118 20.95 1.77 -8.02
C TYR A 118 21.55 3.13 -8.42
N ALA A 119 22.80 3.11 -8.87
CA ALA A 119 23.56 4.30 -9.20
C ALA A 119 23.01 5.03 -10.43
N ARG A 120 22.06 5.95 -10.19
CA ARG A 120 21.51 6.91 -11.15
C ARG A 120 21.90 8.35 -10.79
N PRO A 121 21.91 9.29 -11.76
CA PRO A 121 21.90 10.72 -11.44
C PRO A 121 20.65 11.01 -10.60
N ASN A 122 20.84 11.70 -9.47
CA ASN A 122 19.88 11.67 -8.38
C ASN A 122 19.21 13.04 -8.20
N VAL A 123 17.88 13.10 -8.29
CA VAL A 123 17.09 14.35 -8.15
C VAL A 123 16.69 14.67 -6.70
N THR A 124 17.23 13.91 -5.74
CA THR A 124 17.13 14.16 -4.31
C THR A 124 18.31 15.03 -3.87
N LEU A 125 18.14 15.94 -2.89
CA LEU A 125 19.22 16.84 -2.43
C LEU A 125 20.35 16.15 -1.64
N ILE A 126 20.42 14.81 -1.65
CA ILE A 126 21.49 14.01 -1.05
C ILE A 126 22.04 12.94 -2.01
N ASP A 127 23.20 12.38 -1.66
CA ASP A 127 23.79 11.24 -2.36
C ASP A 127 22.87 10.01 -2.35
N ALA A 128 22.82 9.28 -3.47
CA ALA A 128 21.91 8.14 -3.66
C ALA A 128 22.08 7.02 -2.64
N GLN A 129 23.31 6.76 -2.14
CA GLN A 129 23.54 5.73 -1.12
C GLN A 129 23.02 6.18 0.25
N LYS A 130 23.04 7.49 0.53
CA LYS A 130 22.39 8.06 1.73
C LYS A 130 20.87 8.02 1.61
N PHE A 131 20.33 8.30 0.42
CA PHE A 131 18.88 8.26 0.16
C PHE A 131 18.34 6.84 0.35
N GLU A 132 18.92 5.82 -0.30
CA GLU A 132 18.50 4.42 -0.13
C GLU A 132 18.67 3.91 1.32
N LEU A 133 19.71 4.37 2.03
CA LEU A 133 19.91 4.03 3.44
C LEU A 133 18.84 4.65 4.35
N TRP A 134 18.54 5.94 4.17
CA TRP A 134 17.43 6.60 4.87
C TRP A 134 16.10 5.93 4.53
N LEU A 135 15.84 5.66 3.25
CA LEU A 135 14.61 5.06 2.76
C LEU A 135 14.35 3.70 3.42
N ALA A 136 15.39 2.84 3.50
CA ALA A 136 15.30 1.55 4.18
C ALA A 136 15.04 1.68 5.69
N GLN A 137 15.70 2.64 6.36
CA GLN A 137 15.51 2.91 7.79
C GLN A 137 14.11 3.46 8.09
N GLN A 138 13.67 4.47 7.33
CA GLN A 138 12.38 5.12 7.47
C GLN A 138 11.22 4.18 7.12
N THR A 139 11.40 3.26 6.16
CA THR A 139 10.36 2.26 5.82
C THR A 139 10.10 1.28 6.97
N HIS A 140 11.15 0.91 7.72
CA HIS A 140 10.98 0.12 8.95
C HIS A 140 10.35 0.98 10.06
N HIS A 141 10.90 2.16 10.34
CA HIS A 141 10.39 3.05 11.39
C HIS A 141 8.91 3.41 11.21
N ALA A 142 8.50 3.72 9.97
CA ALA A 142 7.11 4.02 9.65
C ALA A 142 6.18 2.82 9.85
N PHE A 143 6.62 1.60 9.51
CA PHE A 143 5.78 0.42 9.75
C PHE A 143 5.63 0.08 11.24
N GLU A 144 6.70 0.20 12.04
CA GLU A 144 6.57 0.05 13.50
C GLU A 144 5.72 1.18 14.12
N SER A 145 5.87 2.42 13.64
CA SER A 145 5.08 3.58 14.09
C SER A 145 3.59 3.45 13.74
N VAL A 146 3.24 2.73 12.67
CA VAL A 146 1.85 2.31 12.41
C VAL A 146 1.35 1.38 13.51
N LEU A 147 2.15 0.39 13.92
CA LEU A 147 1.76 -0.57 14.96
C LEU A 147 1.73 0.04 16.38
N ASP A 148 2.60 1.01 16.69
CA ASP A 148 2.61 1.74 17.97
C ASP A 148 1.27 2.44 18.25
N ASN A 149 0.55 2.87 17.21
CA ASN A 149 -0.78 3.50 17.31
C ASN A 149 -1.96 2.50 17.19
N VAL A 150 -1.68 1.18 17.19
CA VAL A 150 -2.69 0.11 17.22
C VAL A 150 -2.65 -0.62 18.56
N GLY A 151 -3.77 -0.70 19.27
CA GLY A 151 -3.87 -1.56 20.45
C GLY A 151 -3.86 -3.03 20.07
N HIS A 152 -2.97 -3.83 20.68
CA HIS A 152 -2.90 -5.26 20.40
C HIS A 152 -2.40 -6.07 21.61
N GLN A 153 -2.52 -7.40 21.53
CA GLN A 153 -1.95 -8.27 22.56
C GLN A 153 -0.44 -8.05 22.66
N GLY A 154 0.02 -7.57 23.83
CA GLY A 154 1.41 -7.22 24.09
C GLY A 154 1.84 -5.79 23.73
N SER A 155 0.95 -4.92 23.24
CA SER A 155 1.29 -3.50 23.04
C SER A 155 1.41 -2.77 24.39
N ASN A 156 2.39 -1.86 24.51
CA ASN A 156 2.60 -1.05 25.71
C ASN A 156 1.98 0.36 25.61
N ASN A 157 1.26 0.65 24.51
CA ASN A 157 0.58 1.92 24.25
C ASN A 157 -0.67 2.15 25.13
N GLY A 158 -1.19 1.11 25.79
CA GLY A 158 -2.36 1.21 26.67
C GLY A 158 -3.70 1.34 25.93
N LEU A 159 -3.72 1.13 24.62
CA LEU A 159 -4.94 1.08 23.81
C LEU A 159 -5.63 -0.29 23.97
N PRO A 160 -6.98 -0.36 23.97
CA PRO A 160 -7.69 -1.64 23.87
C PRO A 160 -7.37 -2.36 22.55
N VAL A 161 -7.38 -3.69 22.57
CA VAL A 161 -7.07 -4.52 21.39
C VAL A 161 -8.00 -4.15 20.23
N GLY A 162 -7.43 -3.84 19.06
CA GLY A 162 -8.15 -3.48 17.84
C GLY A 162 -8.51 -2.00 17.68
N VAL A 163 -8.29 -1.18 18.70
CA VAL A 163 -8.42 0.29 18.60
C VAL A 163 -7.22 0.85 17.84
N VAL A 164 -7.48 1.68 16.84
CA VAL A 164 -6.46 2.40 16.06
C VAL A 164 -6.68 3.90 16.28
N ILE A 165 -5.70 4.60 16.84
CA ILE A 165 -5.79 6.06 17.00
C ILE A 165 -5.28 6.77 15.74
N ALA A 166 -5.83 7.94 15.43
CA ALA A 166 -5.25 8.81 14.40
C ALA A 166 -3.87 9.35 14.83
N SER A 167 -3.73 9.74 16.11
CA SER A 167 -2.48 10.22 16.71
C SER A 167 -2.51 10.08 18.24
N PRO A 168 -1.35 9.96 18.92
CA PRO A 168 -1.25 10.09 20.38
C PRO A 168 -1.58 11.50 20.93
N SER A 169 -1.72 12.52 20.07
CA SER A 169 -2.00 13.92 20.43
C SER A 169 -3.33 14.07 21.16
N LYS A 170 -3.31 14.62 22.38
CA LYS A 170 -4.49 14.84 23.25
C LYS A 170 -4.85 16.31 23.44
N THR A 171 -4.07 17.23 22.88
CA THR A 171 -4.24 18.68 23.03
C THR A 171 -3.51 19.41 21.89
N ALA A 172 -4.20 20.32 21.21
CA ALA A 172 -3.62 21.22 20.21
C ALA A 172 -2.79 20.52 19.09
N PRO A 173 -3.39 19.61 18.31
CA PRO A 173 -4.81 19.21 18.30
C PRO A 173 -5.10 18.00 19.21
N ASP A 174 -6.39 17.70 19.44
CA ASP A 174 -6.82 16.46 20.11
C ASP A 174 -7.31 15.45 19.06
N TYR A 175 -6.45 14.48 18.76
CA TYR A 175 -6.62 13.43 17.75
C TYR A 175 -6.62 12.03 18.39
N TYR A 176 -6.79 11.95 19.71
CA TYR A 176 -6.81 10.68 20.46
C TYR A 176 -8.19 10.01 20.38
N TYR A 177 -8.65 9.78 19.15
CA TYR A 177 -9.89 9.09 18.81
C TYR A 177 -9.61 8.03 17.74
N GLN A 178 -10.55 7.10 17.57
CA GLN A 178 -10.51 6.13 16.46
C GLN A 178 -11.50 6.55 15.37
N TRP A 179 -10.96 7.00 14.23
CA TRP A 179 -11.75 7.30 13.03
C TRP A 179 -11.93 6.04 12.17
N THR A 180 -13.12 5.86 11.60
CA THR A 180 -13.42 4.69 10.74
C THR A 180 -12.53 4.67 9.50
N ARG A 181 -12.29 5.84 8.88
CA ARG A 181 -11.39 6.00 7.72
C ARG A 181 -9.95 5.65 8.08
N ASP A 182 -9.38 6.36 9.05
CA ASP A 182 -7.96 6.26 9.41
C ASP A 182 -7.60 4.86 9.92
N ALA A 183 -8.49 4.24 10.71
CA ALA A 183 -8.33 2.85 11.14
C ALA A 183 -8.33 1.89 9.94
N ALA A 184 -9.26 2.04 8.98
CA ALA A 184 -9.33 1.18 7.80
C ALA A 184 -8.12 1.33 6.87
N ILE A 185 -7.68 2.56 6.57
CA ILE A 185 -6.53 2.85 5.68
C ILE A 185 -5.22 2.40 6.34
N THR A 186 -5.06 2.64 7.64
CA THR A 186 -3.92 2.14 8.42
C THR A 186 -3.87 0.62 8.36
N MET A 187 -5.00 -0.04 8.65
CA MET A 187 -5.05 -1.49 8.70
C MET A 187 -4.94 -2.15 7.33
N ASP A 188 -5.29 -1.47 6.22
CA ASP A 188 -4.97 -1.93 4.87
C ASP A 188 -3.45 -2.00 4.63
N SER A 189 -2.68 -1.08 5.22
CA SER A 189 -1.20 -1.15 5.17
C SER A 189 -0.67 -2.36 5.95
N VAL A 190 -1.29 -2.70 7.10
CA VAL A 190 -0.97 -3.91 7.87
C VAL A 190 -1.35 -5.19 7.11
N VAL A 191 -2.51 -5.20 6.45
CA VAL A 191 -2.96 -6.31 5.56
C VAL A 191 -2.02 -6.48 4.37
N ARG A 192 -1.59 -5.39 3.72
CA ARG A 192 -0.63 -5.44 2.60
C ARG A 192 0.75 -5.91 3.07
N ARG A 193 1.20 -5.55 4.28
CA ARG A 193 2.43 -6.13 4.86
C ARG A 193 2.28 -7.63 5.15
N PHE A 194 1.12 -8.06 5.63
CA PHE A 194 0.82 -9.48 5.83
C PHE A 194 0.81 -10.25 4.50
N TYR A 195 0.21 -9.69 3.43
CA TYR A 195 0.28 -10.20 2.06
C TYR A 195 1.73 -10.34 1.54
N ASP A 196 2.56 -9.31 1.76
CA ASP A 196 3.96 -9.31 1.33
C ASP A 196 4.80 -10.38 2.04
N GLN A 197 4.38 -10.82 3.23
CA GLN A 197 5.00 -11.94 3.97
C GLN A 197 4.40 -13.28 3.55
N ALA A 198 3.07 -13.36 3.39
CA ALA A 198 2.35 -14.57 3.00
C ALA A 198 2.78 -15.06 1.60
N SER A 199 2.93 -14.15 0.64
CA SER A 199 3.48 -14.42 -0.70
C SER A 199 4.95 -14.87 -0.70
N GLN A 200 5.67 -14.71 0.41
CA GLN A 200 7.02 -15.23 0.64
C GLN A 200 7.02 -16.53 1.47
N GLY A 201 5.84 -17.13 1.71
CA GLY A 201 5.66 -18.34 2.51
C GLY A 201 5.63 -18.11 4.02
N ILE A 202 5.47 -16.85 4.48
CA ILE A 202 5.48 -16.46 5.88
C ILE A 202 4.09 -15.95 6.30
N LEU A 203 3.22 -16.86 6.74
CA LEU A 203 1.97 -16.51 7.41
C LEU A 203 2.31 -15.94 8.81
N ASN A 204 2.23 -14.63 8.97
CA ASN A 204 2.60 -13.95 10.20
C ASN A 204 1.41 -13.86 11.17
N ASP A 205 1.37 -14.80 12.14
CA ASP A 205 0.36 -14.85 13.20
C ASP A 205 0.24 -13.54 13.98
N THR A 206 1.31 -12.76 14.17
CA THR A 206 1.24 -11.49 14.91
C THR A 206 0.41 -10.46 14.15
N LEU A 207 0.68 -10.25 12.85
CA LEU A 207 -0.11 -9.33 12.03
C LEU A 207 -1.54 -9.85 11.85
N SER A 208 -1.71 -11.16 11.65
CA SER A 208 -3.02 -11.84 11.59
C SER A 208 -3.88 -11.55 12.83
N ASN A 209 -3.32 -11.67 14.03
CA ASN A 209 -4.01 -11.36 15.29
C ASN A 209 -4.32 -9.86 15.47
N ILE A 210 -3.42 -8.96 15.03
CA ILE A 210 -3.66 -7.51 15.06
C ILE A 210 -4.82 -7.14 14.11
N ILE A 211 -4.83 -7.71 12.90
CA ILE A 211 -5.91 -7.51 11.91
C ILE A 211 -7.24 -8.05 12.47
N MET A 212 -7.27 -9.27 13.02
CA MET A 212 -8.48 -9.84 13.63
C MET A 212 -9.03 -8.98 14.78
N GLY A 213 -8.17 -8.46 15.66
CA GLY A 213 -8.58 -7.57 16.74
C GLY A 213 -9.24 -6.28 16.23
N TYR A 214 -8.70 -5.68 15.16
CA TYR A 214 -9.35 -4.56 14.46
C TYR A 214 -10.73 -4.95 13.93
N ILE A 215 -10.87 -6.09 13.24
CA ILE A 215 -12.16 -6.54 12.67
C ILE A 215 -13.22 -6.72 13.77
N GLU A 216 -12.86 -7.36 14.89
CA GLU A 216 -13.74 -7.55 16.04
C GLU A 216 -14.15 -6.20 16.67
N THR A 217 -13.22 -5.26 16.80
CA THR A 217 -13.46 -3.93 17.35
C THR A 217 -14.39 -3.11 16.47
N GLN A 218 -14.16 -3.08 15.15
CA GLN A 218 -15.05 -2.40 14.23
C GLN A 218 -16.46 -3.01 14.22
N GLY A 219 -16.57 -4.33 14.37
CA GLY A 219 -17.85 -5.02 14.54
C GLY A 219 -18.62 -4.56 15.78
N MET A 220 -17.91 -4.25 16.88
CA MET A 220 -18.53 -3.63 18.05
C MET A 220 -18.98 -2.19 17.76
N LEU A 221 -18.14 -1.36 17.11
CA LEU A 221 -18.46 0.03 16.78
C LEU A 221 -19.69 0.17 15.85
N GLN A 222 -19.89 -0.76 14.90
CA GLN A 222 -21.11 -0.80 14.06
C GLN A 222 -22.42 -0.87 14.87
N HIS A 223 -22.37 -1.36 16.11
CA HIS A 223 -23.53 -1.48 17.00
C HIS A 223 -23.67 -0.33 18.01
N VAL A 224 -22.69 0.60 18.06
CA VAL A 224 -22.69 1.74 18.99
C VAL A 224 -23.59 2.85 18.45
N SER A 225 -24.69 3.13 19.17
CA SER A 225 -25.58 4.25 18.86
C SER A 225 -24.88 5.59 19.13
N ASN A 226 -24.97 6.51 18.18
CA ASN A 226 -24.13 7.71 18.07
C ASN A 226 -24.92 8.88 17.43
N PRO A 227 -24.33 10.09 17.27
CA PRO A 227 -25.07 11.23 16.72
C PRO A 227 -25.51 11.09 15.25
N SER A 228 -24.82 10.30 14.42
CA SER A 228 -25.28 9.93 13.07
C SER A 228 -26.47 8.97 13.07
N GLY A 229 -26.60 8.11 14.09
CA GLY A 229 -27.77 7.23 14.24
C GLY A 229 -27.55 5.98 15.09
N TYR A 230 -28.19 4.89 14.69
CA TYR A 230 -28.15 3.61 15.40
C TYR A 230 -28.22 2.42 14.44
N PHE A 231 -28.11 1.21 14.99
CA PHE A 231 -28.18 -0.05 14.26
C PHE A 231 -29.38 -0.90 14.71
N ASP A 232 -30.20 -1.34 13.75
CA ASP A 232 -31.24 -2.37 13.92
C ASP A 232 -31.39 -3.16 12.63
N TRP A 233 -30.65 -4.27 12.53
CA TRP A 233 -30.66 -5.16 11.37
C TRP A 233 -32.06 -5.69 11.02
N ASN A 234 -32.94 -5.92 12.00
CA ASN A 234 -34.30 -6.43 11.75
C ASN A 234 -35.19 -5.39 11.06
N ARG A 235 -34.85 -4.10 11.18
CA ARG A 235 -35.47 -2.98 10.46
C ARG A 235 -34.62 -2.47 9.29
N ARG A 236 -33.46 -3.09 9.02
CA ARG A 236 -32.38 -2.60 8.13
C ARG A 236 -31.99 -1.14 8.41
N VAL A 237 -32.07 -0.69 9.66
CA VAL A 237 -31.55 0.63 10.05
C VAL A 237 -30.06 0.50 10.33
N VAL A 238 -29.26 1.27 9.60
CA VAL A 238 -27.79 1.26 9.67
C VAL A 238 -27.20 2.67 9.75
N SER A 239 -28.00 3.70 10.00
CA SER A 239 -27.59 5.11 9.91
C SER A 239 -26.39 5.49 10.80
N GLY A 240 -26.20 4.80 11.93
CA GLY A 240 -25.05 5.00 12.80
C GLY A 240 -23.69 4.62 12.19
N LEU A 241 -23.65 3.87 11.07
CA LEU A 241 -22.39 3.43 10.44
C LEU A 241 -21.62 4.56 9.74
N GLY A 242 -22.28 5.70 9.46
CA GLY A 242 -21.63 6.90 8.91
C GLY A 242 -20.98 7.83 9.95
N GLU A 243 -20.91 7.42 11.22
CA GLU A 243 -20.23 8.20 12.26
C GLU A 243 -18.71 8.21 12.00
N PRO A 244 -18.07 9.39 11.87
CA PRO A 244 -16.66 9.46 11.49
C PRO A 244 -15.72 8.83 12.51
N LYS A 245 -15.96 9.07 13.82
CA LYS A 245 -15.05 8.70 14.90
C LYS A 245 -15.73 8.31 16.21
N PHE A 246 -15.01 7.54 17.00
CA PHE A 246 -15.42 7.07 18.33
C PHE A 246 -14.32 7.34 19.36
N GLU A 247 -14.70 7.37 20.64
CA GLU A 247 -13.76 7.44 21.76
C GLU A 247 -12.88 6.17 21.80
N THR A 248 -11.66 6.25 22.35
CA THR A 248 -10.74 5.10 22.41
C THR A 248 -11.20 3.97 23.33
N ASP A 249 -12.23 4.18 24.14
CA ASP A 249 -12.88 3.13 24.94
C ASP A 249 -14.03 2.42 24.19
N GLY A 250 -14.32 2.85 22.95
CA GLY A 250 -15.41 2.34 22.11
C GLY A 250 -16.75 3.05 22.29
N SER A 251 -16.84 4.09 23.12
CA SER A 251 -18.06 4.90 23.24
C SER A 251 -18.21 5.93 22.12
N ALA A 252 -19.42 6.45 21.93
CA ALA A 252 -19.72 7.40 20.85
C ALA A 252 -19.17 8.79 21.14
N PHE A 253 -18.46 9.39 20.18
CA PHE A 253 -18.07 10.80 20.25
C PHE A 253 -19.32 11.68 20.14
N THR A 254 -19.73 12.31 21.24
CA THR A 254 -21.00 13.07 21.32
C THR A 254 -20.86 14.57 20.97
N GLY A 255 -19.66 15.03 20.65
CA GLY A 255 -19.40 16.42 20.26
C GLY A 255 -19.95 16.79 18.88
N HIS A 256 -20.04 18.09 18.61
CA HIS A 256 -20.26 18.61 17.25
C HIS A 256 -19.10 18.20 16.34
N TRP A 257 -19.41 17.76 15.12
CA TRP A 257 -18.45 17.26 14.14
C TRP A 257 -19.06 17.29 12.74
N GLY A 258 -18.23 17.28 11.69
CA GLY A 258 -18.69 17.09 10.30
C GLY A 258 -19.11 15.64 10.07
N ARG A 259 -20.42 15.36 10.15
CA ARG A 259 -20.99 14.01 10.04
C ARG A 259 -22.29 14.02 9.21
N PRO A 260 -22.64 12.92 8.52
CA PRO A 260 -21.91 11.67 8.38
C PRO A 260 -20.77 11.76 7.36
N GLN A 261 -19.84 10.80 7.42
CA GLN A 261 -18.78 10.60 6.41
C GLN A 261 -18.92 9.19 5.82
N ASN A 262 -19.37 9.14 4.56
CA ASN A 262 -19.90 7.90 3.97
C ASN A 262 -18.79 7.04 3.32
N ASP A 263 -17.52 7.41 3.47
CA ASP A 263 -16.31 6.71 3.00
C ASP A 263 -15.88 5.59 3.96
N GLY A 264 -16.00 5.82 5.28
CA GLY A 264 -15.56 4.91 6.33
C GLY A 264 -16.06 3.46 6.16
N PRO A 265 -17.38 3.21 6.00
CA PRO A 265 -17.92 1.87 5.76
C PRO A 265 -17.36 1.19 4.51
N ALA A 266 -17.09 1.94 3.43
CA ALA A 266 -16.51 1.41 2.21
C ALA A 266 -15.05 0.99 2.40
N LEU A 267 -14.25 1.84 3.05
CA LEU A 267 -12.86 1.53 3.41
C LEU A 267 -12.80 0.30 4.33
N ARG A 268 -13.68 0.21 5.32
CA ARG A 268 -13.78 -0.94 6.23
C ARG A 268 -14.09 -2.26 5.50
N ILE A 269 -15.07 -2.26 4.58
CA ILE A 269 -15.35 -3.43 3.71
C ILE A 269 -14.09 -3.87 2.99
N LYS A 270 -13.34 -2.93 2.41
CA LYS A 270 -12.14 -3.24 1.61
C LYS A 270 -11.05 -3.87 2.46
N THR A 271 -10.63 -3.24 3.56
CA THR A 271 -9.61 -3.78 4.47
C THR A 271 -9.94 -5.19 4.96
N ILE A 272 -11.21 -5.44 5.31
CA ILE A 272 -11.69 -6.77 5.71
C ILE A 272 -11.62 -7.76 4.53
N SER A 273 -12.06 -7.35 3.34
CA SER A 273 -12.08 -8.20 2.14
C SER A 273 -10.67 -8.59 1.68
N HIS A 274 -9.73 -7.63 1.66
CA HIS A 274 -8.34 -7.87 1.29
C HIS A 274 -7.67 -8.87 2.24
N TYR A 275 -7.96 -8.79 3.54
CA TYR A 275 -7.47 -9.76 4.53
C TYR A 275 -8.02 -11.17 4.29
N ILE A 276 -9.34 -11.30 4.09
CA ILE A 276 -10.00 -12.58 3.79
C ILE A 276 -9.42 -13.19 2.49
N GLN A 277 -9.24 -12.38 1.44
CA GLN A 277 -8.64 -12.82 0.19
C GLN A 277 -7.17 -13.24 0.36
N THR A 278 -6.36 -12.48 1.12
CA THR A 278 -4.96 -12.84 1.43
C THR A 278 -4.87 -14.18 2.15
N GLN A 279 -5.73 -14.42 3.15
CA GLN A 279 -5.78 -15.69 3.87
C GLN A 279 -6.11 -16.85 2.92
N VAL A 280 -7.15 -16.73 2.08
CA VAL A 280 -7.56 -17.82 1.18
C VAL A 280 -6.58 -18.06 0.03
N GLU A 281 -5.82 -17.05 -0.40
CA GLU A 281 -4.78 -17.21 -1.43
C GLU A 281 -3.53 -17.93 -0.90
N TRP A 282 -3.09 -17.64 0.32
CA TRP A 282 -1.76 -18.05 0.83
C TRP A 282 -1.78 -19.06 2.00
N ASN A 283 -2.92 -19.35 2.60
CA ASN A 283 -3.08 -20.37 3.64
C ASN A 283 -3.84 -21.59 3.08
N GLU A 284 -3.11 -22.67 2.77
CA GLU A 284 -3.67 -23.93 2.23
C GLU A 284 -4.80 -24.57 3.09
N THR A 285 -4.95 -24.13 4.35
CA THR A 285 -5.98 -24.63 5.27
C THR A 285 -7.20 -23.71 5.41
N ALA A 286 -7.15 -22.49 4.87
CA ALA A 286 -8.24 -21.53 4.92
C ALA A 286 -9.14 -21.60 3.68
N SER A 287 -10.43 -21.33 3.86
CA SER A 287 -11.41 -21.17 2.79
C SER A 287 -12.28 -19.95 3.01
N LEU A 288 -12.96 -19.46 1.97
CA LEU A 288 -13.94 -18.38 2.13
C LEU A 288 -15.07 -18.78 3.09
N ASP A 289 -15.43 -20.06 3.18
CA ASP A 289 -16.51 -20.53 4.06
C ASP A 289 -16.19 -20.33 5.55
N ASP A 290 -14.90 -20.34 5.93
CA ASP A 290 -14.47 -20.03 7.31
C ASP A 290 -14.75 -18.57 7.70
N TYR A 291 -14.77 -17.67 6.71
CA TYR A 291 -15.01 -16.23 6.89
C TYR A 291 -16.48 -15.81 6.70
N VAL A 292 -17.40 -16.77 6.52
CA VAL A 292 -18.83 -16.49 6.29
C VAL A 292 -19.50 -15.71 7.43
N TYR A 293 -18.96 -15.81 8.66
CA TYR A 293 -19.41 -14.99 9.78
C TYR A 293 -19.02 -13.51 9.59
N ILE A 294 -17.78 -13.22 9.21
CA ILE A 294 -17.30 -11.85 8.98
C ILE A 294 -18.06 -11.21 7.81
N TYR A 295 -18.31 -11.97 6.73
CA TYR A 295 -19.17 -11.51 5.64
C TYR A 295 -20.57 -11.09 6.15
N LYS A 296 -21.24 -11.95 6.93
CA LYS A 296 -22.62 -11.72 7.38
C LYS A 296 -22.77 -10.66 8.48
N SER A 297 -21.80 -10.56 9.38
CA SER A 297 -21.91 -9.72 10.58
C SER A 297 -21.12 -8.43 10.53
N MET A 298 -20.12 -8.29 9.63
CA MET A 298 -19.28 -7.09 9.52
C MET A 298 -19.41 -6.43 8.14
N ILE A 299 -19.31 -7.20 7.05
CA ILE A 299 -19.38 -6.65 5.69
C ILE A 299 -20.82 -6.28 5.30
N LEU A 300 -21.80 -7.17 5.49
CA LEU A 300 -23.19 -6.89 5.09
C LEU A 300 -23.83 -5.63 5.74
N PRO A 301 -23.56 -5.27 7.01
CA PRO A 301 -23.96 -3.98 7.58
C PRO A 301 -23.43 -2.75 6.81
N ASP A 302 -22.13 -2.71 6.51
CA ASP A 302 -21.52 -1.60 5.75
C ASP A 302 -22.03 -1.58 4.29
N VAL A 303 -22.30 -2.75 3.70
CA VAL A 303 -22.89 -2.87 2.35
C VAL A 303 -24.31 -2.31 2.34
N GLU A 304 -25.14 -2.67 3.32
CA GLU A 304 -26.49 -2.12 3.45
C GLU A 304 -26.45 -0.60 3.68
N TYR A 305 -25.42 -0.08 4.36
CA TYR A 305 -25.21 1.36 4.49
C TYR A 305 -24.93 2.03 3.13
N ILE A 306 -23.95 1.56 2.37
CA ILE A 306 -23.64 2.13 1.03
C ILE A 306 -24.87 2.05 0.11
N LEU A 307 -25.60 0.93 0.13
CA LEU A 307 -26.81 0.73 -0.66
C LEU A 307 -27.98 1.65 -0.25
N GLN A 308 -27.93 2.30 0.92
CA GLN A 308 -28.93 3.27 1.40
C GLN A 308 -28.46 4.75 1.33
N TYR A 309 -27.15 5.01 1.32
CA TYR A 309 -26.60 6.37 1.57
C TYR A 309 -25.54 6.86 0.55
N TRP A 310 -25.23 6.12 -0.52
CA TRP A 310 -24.24 6.56 -1.53
C TRP A 310 -24.65 7.84 -2.29
N ASP A 311 -25.94 8.08 -2.47
CA ASP A 311 -26.52 9.20 -3.22
C ASP A 311 -26.98 10.37 -2.32
N GLN A 312 -26.54 10.37 -1.06
CA GLN A 312 -26.84 11.42 -0.08
C GLN A 312 -25.60 12.31 0.16
N PRO A 313 -25.79 13.63 0.40
CA PRO A 313 -24.70 14.51 0.83
C PRO A 313 -24.00 14.01 2.09
N THR A 314 -22.70 14.28 2.16
CA THR A 314 -21.80 13.77 3.21
C THR A 314 -20.60 14.69 3.35
N PHE A 315 -19.96 14.71 4.52
CA PHE A 315 -18.71 15.44 4.70
C PHE A 315 -17.58 14.78 3.90
N ASP A 316 -16.63 15.58 3.43
CA ASP A 316 -15.42 15.09 2.76
C ASP A 316 -14.51 14.36 3.76
N LEU A 317 -13.51 13.65 3.23
CA LEU A 317 -12.45 12.99 4.01
C LEU A 317 -11.63 13.97 4.90
N TRP A 318 -11.76 15.27 4.63
CA TRP A 318 -11.16 16.38 5.38
C TRP A 318 -12.10 16.95 6.46
N GLU A 319 -13.30 16.39 6.59
CA GLU A 319 -14.29 16.64 7.65
C GLU A 319 -14.95 18.04 7.64
N GLU A 320 -14.90 18.72 6.49
CA GLU A 320 -15.20 20.15 6.34
C GLU A 320 -16.39 20.44 5.41
N LEU A 321 -16.54 19.66 4.34
CA LEU A 321 -17.38 20.02 3.19
C LEU A 321 -18.57 19.05 3.01
N GLU A 322 -19.79 19.48 3.36
CA GLU A 322 -21.01 18.69 3.13
C GLU A 322 -21.43 18.76 1.64
N GLY A 323 -21.20 17.68 0.88
CA GLY A 323 -21.43 17.64 -0.56
C GLY A 323 -21.32 16.24 -1.16
N TYR A 324 -20.90 16.15 -2.43
CA TYR A 324 -20.59 14.89 -3.11
C TYR A 324 -19.12 14.86 -3.53
N HIS A 325 -18.40 13.79 -3.17
CA HIS A 325 -16.94 13.75 -3.26
C HIS A 325 -16.44 12.53 -4.06
N LEU A 326 -15.48 12.77 -4.96
CA LEU A 326 -14.89 11.76 -5.83
C LEU A 326 -14.28 10.61 -5.02
N PHE A 327 -13.55 10.93 -3.95
CA PHE A 327 -12.99 9.94 -3.03
C PHE A 327 -14.08 9.03 -2.48
N THR A 328 -15.09 9.59 -1.82
CA THR A 328 -16.21 8.85 -1.21
C THR A 328 -16.93 7.97 -2.23
N SER A 329 -17.29 8.50 -3.41
CA SER A 329 -17.91 7.70 -4.47
C SER A 329 -17.00 6.59 -5.00
N GLN A 330 -15.70 6.85 -5.18
CA GLN A 330 -14.77 5.88 -5.76
C GLN A 330 -14.42 4.74 -4.77
N VAL A 331 -14.27 5.01 -3.47
CA VAL A 331 -14.10 3.96 -2.46
C VAL A 331 -15.36 3.11 -2.32
N GLN A 332 -16.56 3.73 -2.35
CA GLN A 332 -17.84 3.02 -2.34
C GLN A 332 -18.01 2.11 -3.56
N PHE A 333 -17.64 2.58 -4.76
CA PHE A 333 -17.63 1.76 -5.97
C PHE A 333 -16.72 0.54 -5.79
N ASN A 334 -15.46 0.74 -5.41
CA ASN A 334 -14.48 -0.35 -5.26
C ASN A 334 -14.92 -1.35 -4.18
N ALA A 335 -15.49 -0.88 -3.06
CA ALA A 335 -16.03 -1.73 -2.00
C ALA A 335 -17.18 -2.62 -2.48
N LEU A 336 -18.16 -2.08 -3.22
CA LEU A 336 -19.26 -2.87 -3.78
C LEU A 336 -18.79 -3.90 -4.80
N ILE A 337 -17.75 -3.61 -5.60
CA ILE A 337 -17.18 -4.56 -6.56
C ILE A 337 -16.49 -5.74 -5.85
N ASN A 338 -15.69 -5.49 -4.80
CA ASN A 338 -15.11 -6.55 -3.96
C ASN A 338 -16.21 -7.44 -3.33
N VAL A 339 -17.33 -6.84 -2.91
CA VAL A 339 -18.48 -7.55 -2.34
C VAL A 339 -19.20 -8.43 -3.38
N VAL A 340 -19.20 -8.07 -4.67
CA VAL A 340 -19.76 -8.93 -5.73
C VAL A 340 -18.95 -10.23 -5.88
N GLU A 341 -17.63 -10.22 -5.66
CA GLU A 341 -16.82 -11.45 -5.65
C GLU A 341 -17.22 -12.36 -4.46
N LEU A 342 -17.33 -11.80 -3.26
CA LEU A 342 -17.74 -12.53 -2.05
C LEU A 342 -19.18 -13.07 -2.14
N ALA A 343 -20.12 -12.24 -2.58
CA ALA A 343 -21.53 -12.62 -2.72
C ALA A 343 -21.72 -13.76 -3.73
N ARG A 344 -20.91 -13.80 -4.81
CA ARG A 344 -20.90 -14.91 -5.76
C ARG A 344 -20.45 -16.22 -5.13
N HIS A 345 -19.40 -16.21 -4.31
CA HIS A 345 -18.93 -17.39 -3.59
C HIS A 345 -20.01 -17.93 -2.65
N TYR A 346 -20.55 -17.08 -1.76
CA TYR A 346 -21.60 -17.47 -0.80
C TYR A 346 -22.98 -17.71 -1.45
N SER A 347 -23.10 -17.59 -2.79
CA SER A 347 -24.35 -17.70 -3.56
C SER A 347 -25.45 -16.71 -3.14
N ASP A 348 -25.06 -15.55 -2.59
CA ASP A 348 -25.93 -14.47 -2.16
C ASP A 348 -26.37 -13.60 -3.34
N ARG A 349 -27.41 -14.07 -4.03
CA ARG A 349 -27.95 -13.42 -5.23
C ARG A 349 -28.68 -12.10 -4.96
N GLU A 350 -29.12 -11.83 -3.73
CA GLU A 350 -29.69 -10.51 -3.38
C GLU A 350 -28.56 -9.47 -3.32
N THR A 351 -27.51 -9.75 -2.56
CA THR A 351 -26.36 -8.85 -2.42
C THR A 351 -25.61 -8.69 -3.72
N GLU A 352 -25.35 -9.76 -4.48
CA GLU A 352 -24.70 -9.70 -5.81
C GLU A 352 -25.44 -8.73 -6.73
N SER A 353 -26.77 -8.85 -6.82
CA SER A 353 -27.61 -8.04 -7.71
C SER A 353 -27.64 -6.57 -7.28
N ARG A 354 -27.86 -6.31 -5.98
CA ARG A 354 -27.91 -4.94 -5.43
C ARG A 354 -26.56 -4.23 -5.57
N CYS A 355 -25.46 -4.89 -5.24
CA CYS A 355 -24.12 -4.31 -5.35
C CYS A 355 -23.74 -4.05 -6.81
N THR A 356 -24.03 -4.99 -7.73
CA THR A 356 -23.77 -4.79 -9.17
C THR A 356 -24.56 -3.61 -9.73
N PHE A 357 -25.85 -3.47 -9.37
CA PHE A 357 -26.67 -2.35 -9.82
C PHE A 357 -26.16 -1.01 -9.28
N THR A 358 -25.95 -0.90 -7.96
CA THR A 358 -25.55 0.35 -7.32
C THR A 358 -24.12 0.75 -7.70
N ALA A 359 -23.18 -0.19 -7.85
CA ALA A 359 -21.86 0.11 -8.41
C ALA A 359 -21.96 0.70 -9.84
N GLY A 360 -22.87 0.18 -10.67
CA GLY A 360 -23.19 0.76 -11.97
C GLY A 360 -23.71 2.20 -11.88
N SER A 361 -24.60 2.49 -10.91
CA SER A 361 -25.10 3.84 -10.65
C SER A 361 -24.00 4.78 -10.17
N ILE A 362 -23.18 4.38 -9.20
CA ILE A 362 -22.04 5.15 -8.68
C ILE A 362 -21.04 5.43 -9.81
N ARG A 363 -20.72 4.45 -10.67
CA ARG A 363 -19.77 4.68 -11.78
C ARG A 363 -20.32 5.67 -12.81
N GLN A 364 -21.62 5.64 -13.09
CA GLN A 364 -22.25 6.64 -13.95
C GLN A 364 -22.27 8.02 -13.27
N PHE A 365 -22.47 8.10 -11.96
CA PHE A 365 -22.37 9.35 -11.19
C PHE A 365 -20.95 9.93 -11.26
N ILE A 366 -19.91 9.12 -11.00
CA ILE A 366 -18.50 9.53 -11.15
C ILE A 366 -18.23 10.13 -12.54
N LYS A 367 -18.66 9.43 -13.59
CA LYS A 367 -18.52 9.85 -15.00
C LYS A 367 -19.22 11.17 -15.31
N THR A 368 -20.45 11.35 -14.83
CA THR A 368 -21.25 12.55 -15.10
C THR A 368 -20.76 13.78 -14.34
N HIS A 369 -20.22 13.62 -13.13
CA HIS A 369 -20.02 14.72 -12.19
C HIS A 369 -18.56 15.12 -11.94
N PHE A 370 -17.60 14.21 -12.08
CA PHE A 370 -16.18 14.49 -11.77
C PHE A 370 -15.26 14.31 -12.99
N GLU A 371 -15.60 13.43 -13.93
CA GLU A 371 -14.84 13.19 -15.18
C GLU A 371 -15.29 14.08 -16.37
N ALA A 372 -16.20 15.03 -16.15
CA ALA A 372 -16.82 15.83 -17.22
C ALA A 372 -15.97 17.02 -17.76
N GLY A 373 -14.76 17.23 -17.23
CA GLY A 373 -13.88 18.36 -17.58
C GLY A 373 -12.63 17.95 -18.38
N SER A 374 -11.67 18.88 -18.51
CA SER A 374 -10.31 18.59 -19.01
C SER A 374 -9.34 18.13 -17.92
N ARG A 375 -9.80 18.07 -16.67
CA ARG A 375 -9.15 17.49 -15.50
C ARG A 375 -10.24 17.05 -14.51
N LEU A 376 -9.85 16.30 -13.48
CA LEU A 376 -10.75 15.92 -12.40
C LEU A 376 -11.04 17.09 -11.47
N ASN A 377 -12.13 16.96 -10.70
CA ASN A 377 -12.42 17.77 -9.51
C ASN A 377 -12.70 16.82 -8.34
N ALA A 378 -12.42 17.26 -7.11
CA ALA A 378 -12.62 16.43 -5.92
C ALA A 378 -14.07 16.42 -5.42
N GLN A 379 -14.77 17.54 -5.55
CA GLN A 379 -16.16 17.73 -5.14
C GLN A 379 -17.06 18.14 -6.32
N PHE A 380 -18.33 17.72 -6.27
CA PHE A 380 -19.39 18.16 -7.16
C PHE A 380 -20.53 18.78 -6.35
N GLU A 381 -20.81 20.07 -6.59
CA GLU A 381 -21.86 20.78 -5.87
C GLU A 381 -22.55 21.90 -6.69
N PRO A 382 -23.82 22.24 -6.37
CA PRO A 382 -24.53 23.40 -6.94
C PRO A 382 -23.99 24.77 -6.49
N ARG A 383 -23.05 24.81 -5.54
CA ARG A 383 -22.42 26.04 -5.01
C ARG A 383 -20.93 25.76 -4.84
N SER A 384 -20.06 26.48 -5.53
CA SER A 384 -18.63 26.39 -5.26
C SER A 384 -18.30 27.12 -3.94
N PHE A 385 -17.80 26.38 -2.96
CA PHE A 385 -17.32 26.89 -1.67
C PHE A 385 -15.97 27.65 -1.78
N GLY A 386 -15.72 28.33 -2.90
CA GLY A 386 -14.44 29.00 -3.19
C GLY A 386 -13.27 28.09 -3.59
N ARG A 387 -13.32 26.78 -3.28
CA ARG A 387 -12.32 25.78 -3.73
C ARG A 387 -12.30 25.63 -5.26
N SER A 388 -11.12 25.49 -5.86
CA SER A 388 -10.88 25.34 -7.30
C SER A 388 -11.15 23.94 -7.87
N GLY A 389 -11.39 22.96 -7.00
CA GLY A 389 -11.59 21.56 -7.35
C GLY A 389 -10.31 20.71 -7.32
N LEU A 390 -9.14 21.30 -7.09
CA LEU A 390 -7.85 20.60 -6.99
C LEU A 390 -7.58 20.17 -5.54
N ASP A 391 -7.41 18.87 -5.30
CA ASP A 391 -7.31 18.30 -3.97
C ASP A 391 -6.56 16.95 -3.99
N SER A 392 -5.79 16.65 -2.94
CA SER A 392 -5.03 15.41 -2.79
C SER A 392 -5.90 14.15 -2.81
N SER A 393 -7.18 14.28 -2.45
CA SER A 393 -8.17 13.20 -2.41
C SER A 393 -8.50 12.60 -3.78
N ILE A 394 -8.29 13.34 -4.86
CA ILE A 394 -8.41 12.84 -6.24
C ILE A 394 -7.43 11.68 -6.46
N PHE A 395 -6.19 11.83 -5.98
CA PHE A 395 -5.15 10.84 -6.13
C PHE A 395 -5.34 9.66 -5.17
N LEU A 396 -5.75 9.93 -3.92
CA LEU A 396 -6.19 8.88 -2.99
C LEU A 396 -7.32 8.01 -3.57
N ALA A 397 -8.29 8.61 -4.25
CA ALA A 397 -9.41 7.92 -4.89
C ALA A 397 -8.96 6.93 -5.98
N ALA A 398 -7.92 7.27 -6.73
CA ALA A 398 -7.39 6.41 -7.78
C ALA A 398 -6.40 5.37 -7.25
N LEU A 399 -5.56 5.71 -6.26
CA LEU A 399 -4.70 4.75 -5.56
C LEU A 399 -5.51 3.61 -4.93
N ASP A 400 -6.69 3.93 -4.39
CA ASP A 400 -7.64 2.96 -3.85
C ASP A 400 -8.00 1.84 -4.85
N SER A 401 -7.99 2.10 -6.16
CA SER A 401 -8.33 1.11 -7.19
C SER A 401 -7.15 0.29 -7.73
N VAL A 402 -5.91 0.58 -7.31
CA VAL A 402 -4.68 -0.14 -7.74
C VAL A 402 -3.86 -0.73 -6.60
N ARG A 403 -4.05 -0.26 -5.35
CA ARG A 403 -3.45 -0.91 -4.16
C ARG A 403 -3.94 -2.36 -3.99
N TRP A 404 -5.15 -2.64 -4.46
CA TRP A 404 -5.76 -3.97 -4.55
C TRP A 404 -6.81 -3.96 -5.69
N GLU A 405 -6.56 -4.67 -6.80
CA GLU A 405 -7.45 -4.68 -7.97
C GLU A 405 -8.29 -5.96 -8.05
N SER A 406 -9.62 -5.82 -7.95
CA SER A 406 -10.56 -6.90 -8.21
C SER A 406 -10.58 -7.29 -9.69
N SER A 407 -10.74 -8.59 -9.94
CA SER A 407 -10.92 -9.17 -11.29
C SER A 407 -12.14 -8.61 -12.04
N ILE A 408 -13.14 -8.10 -11.31
CA ILE A 408 -14.35 -7.47 -11.84
C ILE A 408 -14.13 -5.97 -12.08
N ALA A 409 -13.27 -5.32 -11.29
CA ALA A 409 -13.01 -3.88 -11.36
C ALA A 409 -12.18 -3.48 -12.60
N ALA A 410 -11.46 -4.41 -13.20
CA ALA A 410 -10.54 -4.18 -14.32
C ALA A 410 -11.16 -3.33 -15.46
N GLY A 411 -10.56 -2.16 -15.70
CA GLY A 411 -11.02 -1.20 -16.72
C GLY A 411 -12.32 -0.45 -16.36
N THR A 412 -12.80 -0.53 -15.11
CA THR A 412 -14.02 0.15 -14.66
C THR A 412 -13.81 1.20 -13.56
N SER A 413 -12.81 1.10 -12.68
CA SER A 413 -12.47 2.18 -11.72
C SER A 413 -11.67 3.33 -12.37
N LEU A 414 -11.57 4.49 -11.71
CA LEU A 414 -10.57 5.52 -12.01
C LEU A 414 -9.16 5.03 -11.59
N LYS A 415 -8.15 5.23 -12.43
CA LYS A 415 -6.76 4.76 -12.24
C LYS A 415 -5.74 5.92 -12.20
N PRO A 416 -4.60 5.77 -11.50
CA PRO A 416 -3.51 6.76 -11.49
C PRO A 416 -2.92 7.08 -12.88
N TYR A 417 -3.11 6.21 -13.86
CA TYR A 417 -2.61 6.34 -15.23
C TYR A 417 -3.71 6.70 -16.25
N ASP A 418 -4.92 7.07 -15.80
CA ASP A 418 -5.95 7.61 -16.69
C ASP A 418 -5.63 9.08 -17.06
N ASP A 419 -5.85 9.44 -18.34
CA ASP A 419 -5.52 10.76 -18.90
C ASP A 419 -6.01 11.95 -18.04
N LEU A 420 -7.23 11.87 -17.52
CA LEU A 420 -7.82 12.95 -16.70
C LEU A 420 -7.12 13.12 -15.35
N LEU A 421 -6.58 12.05 -14.76
CA LEU A 421 -5.82 12.14 -13.52
C LEU A 421 -4.40 12.65 -13.80
N ILE A 422 -3.75 12.16 -14.85
CA ILE A 422 -2.46 12.69 -15.32
C ILE A 422 -2.56 14.21 -15.57
N ALA A 423 -3.63 14.66 -16.25
CA ALA A 423 -3.94 16.07 -16.47
C ALA A 423 -4.31 16.86 -15.19
N THR A 424 -4.48 16.20 -14.05
CA THR A 424 -4.74 16.83 -12.75
C THR A 424 -3.45 17.00 -11.93
N ILE A 425 -2.38 16.21 -12.19
CA ILE A 425 -1.13 16.24 -11.42
C ILE A 425 -0.48 17.62 -11.44
N MET A 426 -0.11 18.14 -12.61
CA MET A 426 0.63 19.41 -12.71
C MET A 426 -0.19 20.60 -12.17
N PRO A 427 -1.49 20.79 -12.52
CA PRO A 427 -2.31 21.84 -11.93
C PRO A 427 -2.42 21.76 -10.39
N TYR A 428 -2.49 20.56 -9.81
CA TYR A 428 -2.51 20.38 -8.37
C TYR A 428 -1.15 20.72 -7.73
N VAL A 429 -0.04 20.16 -8.24
CA VAL A 429 1.30 20.41 -7.66
C VAL A 429 1.67 21.91 -7.76
N HIS A 430 1.40 22.54 -8.91
CA HIS A 430 1.65 23.97 -9.13
C HIS A 430 0.72 24.91 -8.33
N SER A 431 -0.28 24.39 -7.61
CA SER A 431 -1.15 25.22 -6.76
C SER A 431 -0.57 25.56 -5.38
N PHE A 432 0.57 24.94 -5.00
CA PHE A 432 1.18 25.06 -3.67
C PHE A 432 2.36 26.04 -3.60
N ASP A 433 2.01 27.33 -3.51
CA ASP A 433 2.94 28.45 -3.33
C ASP A 433 3.43 28.53 -1.86
N TYR A 434 4.37 27.66 -1.50
CA TYR A 434 4.99 27.58 -0.18
C TYR A 434 6.45 28.06 -0.20
N PRO A 435 6.88 28.94 0.73
CA PRO A 435 8.27 29.39 0.81
C PRO A 435 9.33 28.27 0.86
N ILE A 436 9.08 27.15 1.54
CA ILE A 436 10.00 26.00 1.52
C ILE A 436 10.13 25.37 0.12
N ASN A 437 9.09 25.41 -0.71
CA ASN A 437 9.13 24.92 -2.09
C ASN A 437 10.06 25.79 -2.94
N HIS A 438 10.01 27.12 -2.78
CA HIS A 438 10.94 28.04 -3.45
C HIS A 438 12.39 27.81 -3.00
N GLN A 439 12.63 27.57 -1.71
CA GLN A 439 13.97 27.27 -1.20
C GLN A 439 14.52 25.98 -1.80
N ARG A 440 13.74 24.89 -1.79
CA ARG A 440 14.14 23.60 -2.37
C ARG A 440 14.41 23.68 -3.87
N LEU A 441 13.60 24.43 -4.62
CA LEU A 441 13.83 24.69 -6.05
C LEU A 441 15.13 25.46 -6.29
N ALA A 442 15.40 26.52 -5.52
CA ALA A 442 16.64 27.29 -5.65
C ALA A 442 17.90 26.48 -5.28
N GLU A 443 17.83 25.64 -4.24
CA GLU A 443 18.93 24.76 -3.84
C GLU A 443 19.20 23.68 -4.90
N PHE A 444 18.16 23.18 -5.58
CA PHE A 444 18.32 22.30 -6.74
C PHE A 444 18.94 23.04 -7.94
N GLU A 445 18.43 24.22 -8.32
CA GLU A 445 18.96 25.00 -9.44
C GLU A 445 20.44 25.38 -9.27
N GLU A 446 20.89 25.68 -8.04
CA GLU A 446 22.30 25.91 -7.74
C GLU A 446 23.15 24.62 -7.89
N SER A 447 22.59 23.48 -7.48
CA SER A 447 23.27 22.17 -7.42
C SER A 447 23.30 21.40 -8.74
N PHE A 448 22.30 21.59 -9.61
CA PHE A 448 22.04 20.77 -10.81
C PHE A 448 21.80 21.65 -12.06
N GLN A 449 22.72 22.55 -12.35
CA GLN A 449 22.61 23.65 -13.34
C GLN A 449 22.28 23.24 -14.79
N ASP A 450 22.44 21.96 -15.16
CA ASP A 450 22.13 21.41 -16.50
C ASP A 450 20.83 20.57 -16.55
N GLU A 451 20.14 20.36 -15.41
CA GLU A 451 18.90 19.55 -15.32
C GLU A 451 17.62 20.40 -15.40
N ASN A 452 16.51 19.77 -15.77
CA ASN A 452 15.20 20.43 -15.78
C ASN A 452 14.64 20.56 -14.35
N PRO A 453 14.32 21.76 -13.84
CA PRO A 453 13.69 21.91 -12.51
C PRO A 453 12.31 21.23 -12.43
N GLY A 454 11.67 20.90 -13.56
CA GLY A 454 10.47 20.05 -13.61
C GLY A 454 10.69 18.58 -13.19
N TYR A 455 11.92 18.17 -12.88
CA TYR A 455 12.22 16.87 -12.26
C TYR A 455 12.22 16.92 -10.72
N VAL A 456 12.03 18.11 -10.13
CA VAL A 456 12.06 18.33 -8.67
C VAL A 456 10.65 18.31 -8.09
N ALA A 457 10.45 17.51 -7.05
CA ALA A 457 9.22 17.54 -6.28
C ALA A 457 9.23 18.61 -5.19
N VAL A 458 8.03 19.01 -4.76
CA VAL A 458 7.77 20.05 -3.78
C VAL A 458 6.78 19.55 -2.71
N GLY A 459 6.73 20.21 -1.55
CA GLY A 459 5.73 19.92 -0.52
C GLY A 459 4.33 20.31 -0.98
N VAL A 460 3.35 19.41 -0.81
CA VAL A 460 1.95 19.62 -1.23
C VAL A 460 0.99 19.38 -0.05
N GLY A 461 -0.08 20.18 0.02
CA GLY A 461 -1.10 20.12 1.08
C GLY A 461 -2.38 19.43 0.64
N ARG A 462 -3.48 19.57 1.40
CA ARG A 462 -4.78 18.98 1.06
C ARG A 462 -5.36 19.56 -0.24
N TYR A 463 -5.50 20.89 -0.27
CA TYR A 463 -5.95 21.69 -1.41
C TYR A 463 -5.38 23.13 -1.27
N ALA A 464 -5.36 23.92 -2.33
CA ALA A 464 -4.64 25.21 -2.33
C ALA A 464 -5.32 26.31 -1.48
N GLU A 465 -6.63 26.26 -1.35
CA GLU A 465 -7.44 27.20 -0.56
C GLU A 465 -7.49 26.84 0.94
N ASP A 466 -6.61 25.95 1.39
CA ASP A 466 -6.58 25.47 2.76
C ASP A 466 -6.14 26.56 3.75
N VAL A 467 -6.79 26.54 4.92
CA VAL A 467 -6.62 27.48 6.03
C VAL A 467 -6.40 26.76 7.37
N TYR A 468 -6.49 25.43 7.42
CA TYR A 468 -6.21 24.67 8.63
C TYR A 468 -4.69 24.51 8.83
N ASP A 469 -4.19 25.05 9.93
CA ASP A 469 -2.75 25.06 10.25
C ASP A 469 -2.31 23.89 11.15
N GLY A 470 -3.18 22.90 11.37
CA GLY A 470 -2.91 21.75 12.23
C GLY A 470 -3.31 21.94 13.70
N VAL A 471 -3.68 23.17 14.09
CA VAL A 471 -4.20 23.46 15.44
C VAL A 471 -5.44 24.36 15.39
N GLY A 472 -5.51 25.27 14.43
CA GLY A 472 -6.58 26.23 14.23
C GLY A 472 -6.65 26.72 12.78
N THR A 473 -7.11 27.96 12.58
CA THR A 473 -7.38 28.51 11.24
C THR A 473 -6.51 29.72 10.96
N SER A 474 -5.56 29.58 10.05
CA SER A 474 -4.77 30.67 9.48
C SER A 474 -4.42 30.41 8.01
N HIS A 475 -3.43 29.55 7.74
CA HIS A 475 -2.98 29.17 6.41
C HIS A 475 -2.64 27.68 6.35
N GLY A 476 -3.15 26.97 5.35
CA GLY A 476 -2.82 25.56 5.12
C GLY A 476 -1.35 25.35 4.81
N ASN A 477 -0.81 24.25 5.34
CA ASN A 477 0.55 23.78 5.15
C ASN A 477 0.60 22.59 4.16
N PRO A 478 1.79 22.19 3.70
CA PRO A 478 1.99 20.87 3.12
C PRO A 478 1.85 19.73 4.16
N TRP A 479 1.45 18.55 3.68
CA TRP A 479 1.12 17.38 4.49
C TRP A 479 1.99 16.18 4.08
N PHE A 480 2.39 15.36 5.06
CA PHE A 480 3.12 14.12 4.78
C PHE A 480 2.28 13.14 3.95
N ILE A 481 0.99 13.02 4.27
CA ILE A 481 0.04 12.17 3.52
C ILE A 481 -0.05 12.59 2.06
N CYS A 482 -0.25 13.89 1.79
CA CYS A 482 -0.44 14.41 0.44
C CYS A 482 0.84 14.29 -0.39
N THR A 483 2.00 14.57 0.22
CA THR A 483 3.32 14.44 -0.42
C THR A 483 3.62 12.97 -0.77
N ALA A 484 3.36 12.02 0.14
CA ALA A 484 3.50 10.59 -0.13
C ALA A 484 2.48 10.06 -1.16
N THR A 485 1.26 10.62 -1.17
CA THR A 485 0.20 10.25 -2.12
C THR A 485 0.59 10.56 -3.57
N ILE A 486 1.25 11.69 -3.83
CA ILE A 486 1.76 11.99 -5.18
C ILE A 486 2.91 11.06 -5.54
N ALA A 487 3.86 10.82 -4.62
CA ALA A 487 4.94 9.84 -4.86
C ALA A 487 4.37 8.47 -5.29
N GLU A 488 3.41 7.93 -4.53
CA GLU A 488 2.75 6.65 -4.84
C GLU A 488 2.02 6.68 -6.19
N THR A 489 1.34 7.79 -6.52
CA THR A 489 0.65 7.99 -7.80
C THR A 489 1.63 7.94 -8.98
N ILE A 490 2.75 8.66 -8.88
CA ILE A 490 3.81 8.67 -9.89
C ILE A 490 4.43 7.28 -10.04
N PHE A 491 4.69 6.56 -8.94
CA PHE A 491 5.17 5.18 -9.00
C PHE A 491 4.16 4.23 -9.66
N PHE A 492 2.85 4.38 -9.45
CA PHE A 492 1.85 3.57 -10.17
C PHE A 492 1.77 3.87 -11.67
N ILE A 493 1.99 5.12 -12.09
CA ILE A 493 2.14 5.48 -13.52
C ILE A 493 3.38 4.80 -14.11
N ALA A 494 4.53 4.92 -13.43
CA ALA A 494 5.77 4.27 -13.83
C ALA A 494 5.64 2.74 -13.89
N HIS A 495 4.95 2.12 -12.92
CA HIS A 495 4.66 0.68 -12.90
C HIS A 495 3.81 0.27 -14.10
N HIS A 496 2.70 0.98 -14.35
CA HIS A 496 1.80 0.70 -15.46
C HIS A 496 2.52 0.74 -16.81
N LEU A 497 3.34 1.76 -17.05
CA LEU A 497 4.17 1.90 -18.25
C LEU A 497 5.26 0.81 -18.33
N ALA A 498 5.89 0.47 -17.19
CA ALA A 498 6.89 -0.59 -17.14
C ALA A 498 6.31 -1.97 -17.53
N GLN A 499 5.07 -2.27 -17.14
CA GLN A 499 4.43 -3.56 -17.44
C GLN A 499 3.87 -3.70 -18.86
N GLN A 500 3.84 -2.63 -19.67
CA GLN A 500 3.34 -2.72 -21.05
C GLN A 500 4.15 -3.71 -21.92
N SER A 501 3.46 -4.29 -22.90
CA SER A 501 4.03 -5.18 -23.91
C SER A 501 4.95 -4.43 -24.88
N SER A 502 5.90 -5.13 -25.50
CA SER A 502 6.93 -4.51 -26.35
C SER A 502 6.39 -3.78 -27.60
N ASP A 503 5.17 -4.07 -28.02
CA ASP A 503 4.45 -3.43 -29.13
C ASP A 503 3.59 -2.22 -28.70
N PHE A 504 3.55 -1.90 -27.41
CA PHE A 504 2.86 -0.72 -26.89
C PHE A 504 3.49 0.59 -27.39
N VAL A 505 2.64 1.59 -27.63
CA VAL A 505 3.03 2.96 -27.95
C VAL A 505 2.31 3.88 -26.96
N LEU A 506 3.05 4.72 -26.26
CA LEU A 506 2.47 5.82 -25.48
C LEU A 506 2.02 6.92 -26.44
N GLU A 507 0.73 7.22 -26.40
CA GLU A 507 0.07 8.30 -27.15
C GLU A 507 -0.07 9.52 -26.23
N ILE A 508 0.79 10.52 -26.39
CA ILE A 508 0.71 11.75 -25.58
C ILE A 508 -0.26 12.70 -26.28
N ASN A 509 -1.37 13.00 -25.61
CA ASN A 509 -2.46 13.79 -26.15
C ASN A 509 -2.62 15.12 -25.41
N SER A 510 -3.59 15.96 -25.82
CA SER A 510 -3.77 17.31 -25.27
C SER A 510 -4.05 17.37 -23.76
N LEU A 511 -4.51 16.28 -23.13
CA LEU A 511 -4.67 16.19 -21.68
C LEU A 511 -3.34 15.88 -20.99
N THR A 512 -2.57 14.94 -21.54
CA THR A 512 -1.37 14.40 -20.90
C THR A 512 -0.07 15.10 -21.29
N LYS A 513 -0.09 16.00 -22.29
CA LYS A 513 1.10 16.71 -22.79
C LYS A 513 1.74 17.66 -21.78
N GLU A 514 0.99 18.26 -20.84
CA GLU A 514 1.57 19.12 -19.79
C GLU A 514 2.47 18.31 -18.86
N PHE A 515 2.03 17.12 -18.44
CA PHE A 515 2.79 16.23 -17.57
C PHE A 515 3.92 15.50 -18.33
N TYR A 516 3.59 14.72 -19.38
CA TYR A 516 4.62 13.95 -20.08
C TYR A 516 5.62 14.83 -20.85
N GLY A 517 5.18 16.01 -21.32
CA GLY A 517 6.05 16.98 -22.00
C GLY A 517 7.18 17.55 -21.14
N THR A 518 7.15 17.35 -19.82
CA THR A 518 8.26 17.67 -18.91
C THR A 518 9.46 16.73 -19.10
N PHE A 519 9.23 15.48 -19.52
CA PHE A 519 10.26 14.42 -19.60
C PHE A 519 10.60 14.02 -21.04
N VAL A 520 9.67 14.20 -21.99
CA VAL A 520 9.79 13.67 -23.36
C VAL A 520 9.24 14.63 -24.42
N SER A 521 9.86 14.59 -25.60
CA SER A 521 9.63 15.54 -26.69
C SER A 521 8.55 15.06 -27.66
N SER A 522 8.60 13.79 -28.04
CA SER A 522 7.70 13.16 -29.01
C SER A 522 6.27 13.03 -28.49
N ASP A 523 5.28 13.15 -29.38
CA ASP A 523 3.87 12.87 -29.04
C ASP A 523 3.50 11.38 -29.12
N ARG A 524 4.40 10.54 -29.65
CA ARG A 524 4.21 9.09 -29.85
C ARG A 524 5.51 8.36 -29.52
N ILE A 525 5.49 7.48 -28.51
CA ILE A 525 6.73 6.86 -27.98
C ILE A 525 6.57 5.34 -27.89
N ALA A 526 7.38 4.60 -28.66
CA ALA A 526 7.36 3.13 -28.67
C ALA A 526 8.01 2.55 -27.41
N ARG A 527 7.45 1.46 -26.87
CA ARG A 527 7.86 0.85 -25.58
C ARG A 527 9.33 0.41 -25.51
N ASP A 528 9.94 0.11 -26.66
CA ASP A 528 11.32 -0.33 -26.83
C ASP A 528 12.33 0.82 -27.07
N SER A 529 11.85 2.06 -27.22
CA SER A 529 12.70 3.22 -27.49
C SER A 529 13.45 3.75 -26.25
N GLU A 530 14.59 4.41 -26.50
CA GLU A 530 15.39 5.09 -25.48
C GLU A 530 14.60 6.24 -24.81
N GLU A 531 13.77 6.97 -25.55
CA GLU A 531 12.89 8.03 -25.00
C GLU A 531 11.85 7.45 -24.03
N TYR A 532 11.36 6.21 -24.25
CA TYR A 532 10.49 5.52 -23.29
C TYR A 532 11.24 5.10 -22.01
N GLN A 533 12.50 4.62 -22.14
CA GLN A 533 13.28 4.28 -20.96
C GLN A 533 13.63 5.54 -20.16
N HIS A 534 13.95 6.65 -20.83
CA HIS A 534 14.14 7.94 -20.17
C HIS A 534 12.88 8.40 -19.42
N LEU A 535 11.68 8.25 -20.01
CA LEU A 535 10.42 8.54 -19.34
C LEU A 535 10.21 7.68 -18.09
N LEU A 536 10.37 6.35 -18.18
CA LEU A 536 10.27 5.45 -17.02
C LEU A 536 11.23 5.86 -15.90
N ASP A 537 12.44 6.25 -16.29
CA ASP A 537 13.50 6.64 -15.36
C ASP A 537 13.15 7.96 -14.66
N ARG A 538 12.76 8.99 -15.42
CA ARG A 538 12.37 10.29 -14.85
C ARG A 538 11.08 10.26 -14.02
N LEU A 539 10.17 9.32 -14.27
CA LEU A 539 9.02 9.10 -13.40
C LEU A 539 9.44 8.49 -12.05
N VAL A 540 10.38 7.54 -12.03
CA VAL A 540 10.93 7.03 -10.75
C VAL A 540 11.69 8.13 -10.01
N ASP A 541 12.53 8.89 -10.73
CA ASP A 541 13.27 10.02 -10.18
C ASP A 541 12.32 11.05 -9.51
N LEU A 542 11.25 11.47 -10.20
CA LEU A 542 10.27 12.42 -9.64
C LEU A 542 9.56 11.86 -8.39
N GLY A 543 9.16 10.59 -8.41
CA GLY A 543 8.57 9.93 -7.25
C GLY A 543 9.52 9.90 -6.05
N ASP A 544 10.81 9.65 -6.29
CA ASP A 544 11.85 9.68 -5.26
C ASP A 544 12.11 11.10 -4.75
N SER A 545 11.98 12.13 -5.58
CA SER A 545 12.04 13.53 -5.13
C SER A 545 10.89 13.86 -4.16
N PHE A 546 9.68 13.32 -4.34
CA PHE A 546 8.58 13.52 -3.38
C PHE A 546 8.86 12.82 -2.02
N LEU A 547 9.53 11.66 -2.04
CA LEU A 547 10.01 11.01 -0.81
C LEU A 547 11.15 11.82 -0.16
N ASP A 548 12.00 12.47 -0.96
CA ASP A 548 13.07 13.34 -0.46
C ASP A 548 12.57 14.60 0.25
N VAL A 549 11.42 15.16 -0.17
CA VAL A 549 10.72 16.20 0.60
C VAL A 549 10.32 15.68 1.99
N ILE A 550 9.85 14.44 2.09
CA ILE A 550 9.49 13.82 3.39
C ILE A 550 10.73 13.68 4.29
N ARG A 551 11.88 13.29 3.73
CA ARG A 551 13.17 13.22 4.45
C ARG A 551 13.56 14.55 5.10
N GLU A 552 13.26 15.67 4.46
CA GLU A 552 13.69 17.00 4.89
C GLU A 552 12.88 17.55 6.06
N HIS A 553 11.62 17.13 6.18
CA HIS A 553 10.66 17.70 7.13
C HIS A 553 10.25 16.74 8.26
N GLN A 554 10.53 15.44 8.13
CA GLN A 554 10.41 14.49 9.24
C GLN A 554 11.42 14.79 10.37
N ALA A 555 11.17 14.27 11.55
CA ALA A 555 12.13 14.36 12.66
C ALA A 555 13.37 13.47 12.45
N ASN A 556 14.48 13.83 13.10
CA ASN A 556 15.75 13.09 13.11
C ASN A 556 15.65 11.63 13.62
N ASN A 557 14.56 11.28 14.32
CA ASN A 557 14.28 9.93 14.80
C ASN A 557 13.28 9.16 13.91
N GLY A 558 12.85 9.73 12.79
CA GLY A 558 11.87 9.14 11.87
C GLY A 558 10.42 9.52 12.12
N ASP A 559 10.10 10.28 13.17
CA ASP A 559 8.72 10.68 13.42
C ASP A 559 8.18 11.65 12.38
N MET A 560 6.89 11.49 12.05
CA MET A 560 6.13 12.33 11.12
C MET A 560 4.82 12.75 11.77
N SER A 561 4.50 14.03 11.64
CA SER A 561 3.23 14.61 12.09
C SER A 561 2.20 14.57 10.97
N GLU A 562 1.07 15.25 11.14
CA GLU A 562 0.12 15.56 10.08
C GLU A 562 0.75 16.47 8.99
N GLN A 563 1.34 17.59 9.41
CA GLN A 563 1.77 18.69 8.54
C GLN A 563 3.26 19.02 8.74
N PHE A 564 3.84 19.76 7.80
CA PHE A 564 5.10 20.46 8.04
C PHE A 564 4.96 21.91 7.59
N ASN A 565 5.46 22.84 8.41
CA ASN A 565 5.17 24.26 8.28
C ASN A 565 5.65 24.83 6.93
N ARG A 566 4.76 25.54 6.22
CA ARG A 566 5.04 26.09 4.87
C ARG A 566 6.20 27.10 4.78
N TYR A 567 6.66 27.65 5.91
CA TYR A 567 7.70 28.68 5.98
C TYR A 567 9.07 28.15 6.40
N ASP A 568 9.14 27.24 7.38
CA ASP A 568 10.40 26.75 7.94
C ASP A 568 10.58 25.22 7.88
N GLY A 569 9.54 24.49 7.45
CA GLY A 569 9.59 23.04 7.24
C GLY A 569 9.57 22.21 8.52
N PHE A 570 9.35 22.79 9.70
CA PHE A 570 9.22 22.00 10.93
C PHE A 570 7.86 21.30 11.03
N MET A 571 7.85 20.11 11.62
CA MET A 571 6.63 19.34 11.92
C MET A 571 5.58 20.14 12.68
N GLN A 572 4.32 20.05 12.25
CA GLN A 572 3.18 20.81 12.78
C GLN A 572 1.89 19.98 12.73
N GLY A 573 0.91 20.35 13.57
CA GLY A 573 -0.34 19.60 13.73
C GLY A 573 -0.17 18.37 14.62
N ALA A 574 -1.02 17.36 14.43
CA ALA A 574 -0.99 16.14 15.23
C ALA A 574 0.37 15.41 15.13
N GLU A 575 1.01 15.12 16.26
CA GLU A 575 2.28 14.37 16.29
C GLU A 575 2.06 12.90 15.91
N LYS A 576 3.05 12.23 15.31
CA LYS A 576 3.02 10.78 15.04
C LYS A 576 1.70 10.31 14.38
N LEU A 577 1.26 11.00 13.32
CA LEU A 577 -0.03 10.70 12.68
C LEU A 577 0.04 9.35 11.94
N THR A 578 -0.82 8.40 12.32
CA THR A 578 -0.77 7.01 11.86
C THR A 578 -0.87 6.90 10.34
N TRP A 579 -1.72 7.72 9.72
CA TRP A 579 -1.90 7.75 8.28
C TRP A 579 -0.65 8.33 7.55
N SER A 580 0.07 9.31 8.11
CA SER A 580 1.34 9.80 7.53
C SER A 580 2.37 8.68 7.36
N TYR A 581 2.53 7.84 8.39
CA TYR A 581 3.40 6.66 8.33
C TYR A 581 2.90 5.62 7.31
N GLY A 582 1.59 5.31 7.31
CA GLY A 582 0.98 4.38 6.37
C GLY A 582 1.11 4.81 4.90
N SER A 583 0.91 6.10 4.61
CA SER A 583 1.07 6.66 3.26
C SER A 583 2.52 6.62 2.78
N PHE A 584 3.49 6.95 3.65
CA PHE A 584 4.90 6.82 3.31
C PHE A 584 5.26 5.37 2.99
N TRP A 585 4.88 4.43 3.87
CA TRP A 585 5.14 3.00 3.67
C TRP A 585 4.52 2.48 2.37
N SER A 586 3.29 2.91 2.05
CA SER A 586 2.61 2.55 0.80
C SER A 586 3.32 3.08 -0.45
N ALA A 587 3.82 4.32 -0.40
CA ALA A 587 4.61 4.91 -1.48
C ALA A 587 5.92 4.16 -1.74
N VAL A 588 6.67 3.81 -0.68
CA VAL A 588 7.91 3.01 -0.84
C VAL A 588 7.61 1.59 -1.34
N ARG A 589 6.49 0.98 -0.92
CA ARG A 589 6.05 -0.31 -1.49
C ARG A 589 5.77 -0.19 -3.00
N ALA A 590 5.10 0.87 -3.44
CA ALA A 590 4.86 1.12 -4.87
C ALA A 590 6.17 1.31 -5.64
N ARG A 591 7.12 2.10 -5.12
CA ARG A 591 8.49 2.26 -5.68
C ARG A 591 9.16 0.89 -5.90
N GLN A 592 9.11 0.01 -4.91
CA GLN A 592 9.71 -1.33 -4.99
C GLN A 592 9.09 -2.18 -6.10
N GLU A 593 7.78 -2.10 -6.34
CA GLU A 593 7.14 -2.82 -7.45
C GLU A 593 7.54 -2.28 -8.84
N VAL A 594 7.82 -0.98 -8.98
CA VAL A 594 8.44 -0.45 -10.21
C VAL A 594 9.83 -1.04 -10.40
N ILE A 595 10.69 -0.96 -9.38
CA ILE A 595 12.09 -1.38 -9.44
C ILE A 595 12.21 -2.89 -9.71
N LYS A 596 11.34 -3.73 -9.13
CA LYS A 596 11.25 -5.16 -9.46
C LYS A 596 10.89 -5.37 -10.94
N GLY A 597 9.86 -4.67 -11.43
CA GLY A 597 9.35 -4.78 -12.80
C GLY A 597 10.37 -4.36 -13.88
N THR A 598 11.23 -3.38 -13.59
CA THR A 598 12.32 -2.95 -14.48
C THR A 598 13.58 -3.80 -14.35
N SER A 599 13.91 -4.28 -13.14
CA SER A 599 15.13 -5.06 -12.90
C SER A 599 15.07 -6.48 -13.45
N GLY A 600 13.88 -7.09 -13.54
CA GLY A 600 13.68 -8.44 -14.07
C GLY A 600 13.86 -8.61 -15.59
N ARG A 601 14.48 -7.64 -16.29
CA ARG A 601 14.62 -7.60 -17.76
C ARG A 601 16.05 -7.28 -18.25
N LYS A 602 17.08 -7.49 -17.42
CA LYS A 602 18.51 -7.37 -17.78
C LYS A 602 19.17 -8.73 -18.00
#